data_AF-A0A534SSA3-F1
#
_entry.id   AF-A0A534SSA3-F1
#
_cell.length_a   1.000
_cell.length_b   1.000
_cell.length_c   1.000
_cell.angle_alpha   90.00
_cell.angle_beta   90.00
_cell.angle_gamma   90.00
#
_symmetry.space_group_name_H-M   'P 1'
#
loop_
_entity.id
_entity.type
_entity.pdbx_description
1 polymer ?
#
loop_
_entity_poly.entity_id
_entity_poly.type
_entity_poly.pdbx_seq_one_letter_code
_entity_poly.pdbx_strand_id
1 'polypeptide(L)'
;MGAKKVVFILLAGVIMVGLKPHWLEAAEAGTEWQRTLTAAKKEGKVVIGAPPGNDFRNEVQAVLKKRFDLDSEFIQAPGPNLMSKIVAEKQAGAVSVDALFIRAADGGDDLA
;
A
#
# COMPACT_ATOMS: atom_id res chain seq x y z
N MET A 1 20.47 54.98 -7.81
CA MET A 1 20.06 53.56 -7.99
C MET A 1 19.55 53.07 -6.64
N GLY A 2 18.22 53.10 -6.43
CA GLY A 2 17.63 53.26 -5.09
C GLY A 2 17.32 51.96 -4.34
N ALA A 3 17.58 52.00 -3.03
CA ALA A 3 17.37 50.95 -2.01
C ALA A 3 15.99 50.25 -2.03
N LYS A 4 14.99 50.83 -2.70
CA LYS A 4 13.65 50.24 -2.88
C LYS A 4 13.66 48.93 -3.68
N LYS A 5 14.64 48.73 -4.58
CA LYS A 5 14.75 47.48 -5.38
C LYS A 5 15.33 46.30 -4.60
N VAL A 6 16.14 46.57 -3.56
CA VAL A 6 16.80 45.52 -2.76
C VAL A 6 15.84 44.93 -1.71
N VAL A 7 14.97 45.76 -1.13
CA VAL A 7 13.95 45.31 -0.16
C VAL A 7 12.90 44.40 -0.80
N PHE A 8 12.55 44.63 -2.07
CA PHE A 8 11.60 43.78 -2.81
C PHE A 8 12.14 42.37 -3.10
N ILE A 9 13.46 42.23 -3.28
CA ILE A 9 14.11 40.94 -3.56
C ILE A 9 14.22 40.10 -2.27
N LEU A 10 14.37 40.74 -1.12
CA LEU A 10 14.43 40.03 0.18
C LEU A 10 13.05 39.55 0.67
N LEU A 11 11.94 40.21 0.27
CA LEU A 11 10.60 39.74 0.63
C LEU A 11 10.10 38.57 -0.23
N ALA A 12 10.58 38.44 -1.48
CA ALA A 12 10.21 37.34 -2.37
C ALA A 12 10.93 36.01 -2.03
N GLY A 13 12.08 36.07 -1.34
CA GLY A 13 12.85 34.88 -0.95
C GLY A 13 12.25 34.08 0.21
N VAL A 14 11.38 34.70 1.03
CA VAL A 14 10.83 34.06 2.25
C VAL A 14 9.49 33.35 2.00
N ILE A 15 8.82 33.58 0.86
CA ILE A 15 7.55 32.91 0.51
C ILE A 15 7.78 31.54 -0.16
N MET A 16 9.01 31.22 -0.56
CA MET A 16 9.34 29.99 -1.30
C MET A 16 9.88 28.83 -0.43
N VAL A 17 9.66 28.86 0.89
CA VAL A 17 10.13 27.80 1.82
C VAL A 17 8.96 27.05 2.50
N GLY A 18 7.72 27.53 2.34
CA GLY A 18 6.53 26.96 2.99
C GLY A 18 5.69 25.97 2.17
N LEU A 19 5.81 25.95 0.84
CA LEU A 19 5.16 24.92 0.01
C LEU A 19 6.07 23.70 -0.05
N LYS A 20 5.79 22.69 0.78
CA LYS A 20 6.32 21.35 0.52
C LYS A 20 5.85 20.95 -0.89
N PRO A 21 6.76 20.75 -1.86
CA PRO A 21 6.33 20.35 -3.18
C PRO A 21 5.76 18.93 -3.05
N HIS A 22 4.45 18.78 -3.20
CA HIS A 22 3.75 17.49 -3.29
C HIS A 22 4.31 16.55 -4.38
N TRP A 23 5.18 17.09 -5.24
CA TRP A 23 5.93 16.38 -6.28
C TRP A 23 7.12 15.59 -5.72
N LEU A 24 7.66 15.98 -4.55
CA LEU A 24 8.72 15.23 -3.87
C LEU A 24 8.18 13.89 -3.32
N GLU A 25 6.97 13.90 -2.75
CA GLU A 25 6.30 12.69 -2.23
C GLU A 25 6.01 11.67 -3.34
N ALA A 26 5.60 12.14 -4.53
CA ALA A 26 5.37 11.26 -5.68
C ALA A 26 6.65 10.57 -6.18
N ALA A 27 7.79 11.28 -6.15
CA ALA A 27 9.08 10.72 -6.57
C ALA A 27 9.61 9.67 -5.56
N GLU A 28 9.43 9.92 -4.26
CA GLU A 28 9.78 8.97 -3.20
C GLU A 28 8.90 7.72 -3.25
N ALA A 29 7.58 7.88 -3.39
CA ALA A 29 6.64 6.77 -3.52
C ALA A 29 6.96 5.88 -4.74
N GLY A 30 7.35 6.49 -5.87
CA GLY A 30 7.79 5.75 -7.06
C GLY A 30 9.07 4.95 -6.83
N THR A 31 10.02 5.50 -6.08
CA THR A 31 11.29 4.82 -5.75
C THR A 31 11.07 3.66 -4.79
N GLU A 32 10.27 3.86 -3.74
CA GLU A 32 9.89 2.82 -2.78
C GLU A 32 9.13 1.69 -3.48
N TRP A 33 8.18 2.02 -4.35
CA TRP A 33 7.44 1.07 -5.15
C TRP A 33 8.34 0.15 -5.98
N GLN A 34 9.32 0.72 -6.69
CA GLN A 34 10.26 -0.07 -7.49
C GLN A 34 11.13 -0.98 -6.63
N ARG A 35 11.53 -0.53 -5.43
CA ARG A 35 12.28 -1.34 -4.48
C ARG A 35 11.45 -2.54 -4.01
N THR A 36 10.20 -2.31 -3.64
CA THR A 36 9.26 -3.35 -3.21
C THR A 36 9.01 -4.36 -4.32
N LEU A 37 8.74 -3.92 -5.55
CA LEU A 37 8.58 -4.82 -6.69
C LEU A 37 9.84 -5.65 -6.98
N THR A 38 11.02 -5.05 -6.85
CA THR A 38 12.28 -5.77 -7.05
C THR A 38 12.50 -6.85 -5.99
N ALA A 39 12.13 -6.57 -4.74
CA ALA A 39 12.17 -7.57 -3.66
C ALA A 39 11.15 -8.70 -3.91
N ALA A 40 9.90 -8.34 -4.18
CA ALA A 40 8.83 -9.31 -4.44
C ALA A 40 9.17 -10.24 -5.62
N LYS A 41 9.77 -9.73 -6.70
CA LYS A 41 10.20 -10.54 -7.84
C LYS A 41 11.29 -11.57 -7.49
N LYS A 42 12.13 -11.29 -6.48
CA LYS A 42 13.13 -12.26 -6.01
C LYS A 42 12.48 -13.39 -5.20
N GLU A 43 11.40 -13.09 -4.50
CA GLU A 43 10.61 -14.06 -3.72
C GLU A 43 9.64 -14.85 -4.63
N GLY A 44 9.19 -14.24 -5.73
CA GLY A 44 8.41 -14.86 -6.81
C GLY A 44 6.92 -15.02 -6.51
N LYS A 45 6.49 -14.81 -5.26
CA LYS A 45 5.13 -15.09 -4.81
C LYS A 45 4.66 -14.12 -3.73
N VAL A 46 3.37 -13.79 -3.75
CA VAL A 46 2.68 -13.02 -2.70
C VAL A 46 1.56 -13.86 -2.09
N VAL A 47 1.42 -13.87 -0.77
CA VAL A 47 0.35 -14.56 -0.04
C VAL A 47 -0.73 -13.56 0.40
N ILE A 48 -1.97 -13.77 -0.05
CA ILE A 48 -3.07 -12.83 0.15
C ILE A 48 -4.16 -13.49 0.99
N GLY A 49 -4.54 -12.87 2.10
CA GLY A 49 -5.74 -13.23 2.85
C GLY A 49 -6.99 -12.63 2.19
N ALA A 50 -7.99 -13.45 1.88
CA ALA A 50 -9.22 -12.99 1.23
C ALA A 50 -10.46 -13.78 1.69
N PRO A 51 -11.68 -13.26 1.53
CA PRO A 51 -12.89 -14.06 1.68
C PRO A 51 -12.93 -15.20 0.65
N PRO A 52 -13.69 -16.28 0.93
CA PRO A 52 -13.88 -17.37 -0.03
C PRO A 52 -14.47 -16.88 -1.35
N GLY A 53 -13.92 -17.35 -2.47
CA GLY A 53 -14.42 -17.01 -3.80
C GLY A 53 -13.36 -17.22 -4.89
N ASN A 54 -13.79 -17.56 -6.10
CA ASN A 54 -12.87 -17.85 -7.20
C ASN A 54 -12.63 -16.66 -8.13
N ASP A 55 -13.63 -15.82 -8.37
CA ASP A 55 -13.54 -14.77 -9.39
C ASP A 55 -12.47 -13.73 -9.04
N PHE A 56 -12.54 -13.16 -7.83
CA PHE A 56 -11.53 -12.21 -7.33
C PHE A 56 -10.13 -12.82 -7.34
N ARG A 57 -10.00 -14.06 -6.86
CA ARG A 57 -8.71 -14.77 -6.82
C ARG A 57 -8.11 -14.91 -8.22
N ASN A 58 -8.90 -15.41 -9.16
CA ASN A 58 -8.46 -15.66 -10.53
C ASN A 58 -8.06 -14.35 -11.22
N GLU A 59 -8.82 -13.27 -11.01
CA GLU A 59 -8.51 -11.96 -11.58
C GLU A 59 -7.22 -11.38 -10.99
N VAL A 60 -7.06 -11.42 -9.67
CA VAL A 60 -5.82 -10.95 -9.00
C VAL A 60 -4.60 -11.75 -9.45
N GLN A 61 -4.71 -13.08 -9.52
CA GLN A 61 -3.65 -13.95 -10.05
C GLN A 61 -3.26 -13.56 -11.47
N ALA A 62 -4.26 -13.37 -12.36
CA ALA A 62 -4.01 -12.98 -13.74
C ALA A 62 -3.34 -11.60 -13.84
N VAL A 63 -3.78 -10.62 -13.04
CA VAL A 63 -3.21 -9.27 -13.03
C VAL A 63 -1.78 -9.26 -12.49
N LEU A 64 -1.52 -9.92 -11.36
CA LEU A 64 -0.18 -9.98 -10.77
C LEU A 64 0.81 -10.65 -11.71
N LYS A 65 0.40 -11.76 -12.33
CA LYS A 65 1.24 -12.47 -13.30
C LYS A 65 1.50 -11.60 -14.53
N LYS A 66 0.45 -11.02 -15.13
CA LYS A 66 0.57 -10.21 -16.35
C LYS A 66 1.37 -8.92 -16.16
N ARG A 67 1.20 -8.24 -15.02
CA ARG A 67 1.77 -6.90 -14.79
C ARG A 67 3.13 -6.94 -14.14
N PHE A 68 3.38 -7.92 -13.29
CA PHE A 68 4.56 -7.96 -12.43
C PHE A 68 5.33 -9.27 -12.51
N ASP A 69 4.84 -10.28 -13.24
CA ASP A 69 5.39 -11.64 -13.26
C ASP A 69 5.53 -12.24 -11.86
N LEU A 70 4.52 -12.00 -11.03
CA LEU A 70 4.42 -12.54 -9.67
C LEU A 70 3.31 -13.57 -9.59
N ASP A 71 3.58 -14.70 -8.94
CA ASP A 71 2.56 -15.66 -8.57
C ASP A 71 1.86 -15.22 -7.27
N SER A 72 0.69 -15.78 -6.98
CA SER A 72 0.02 -15.52 -5.71
C SER A 72 -0.73 -16.72 -5.15
N GLU A 73 -0.66 -16.83 -3.82
CA GLU A 73 -1.37 -17.81 -3.01
C GLU A 73 -2.43 -17.12 -2.16
N PHE A 74 -3.53 -17.82 -1.87
CA PHE A 74 -4.65 -17.25 -1.13
C PHE A 74 -4.96 -18.06 0.11
N ILE A 75 -4.98 -17.39 1.25
CA ILE A 75 -5.54 -17.92 2.49
C ILE A 75 -6.99 -17.44 2.55
N GLN A 76 -7.92 -18.36 2.30
CA GLN A 76 -9.35 -18.03 2.25
C GLN A 76 -10.01 -18.25 3.61
N ALA A 77 -10.56 -17.19 4.18
CA ALA A 77 -11.39 -17.27 5.38
C ALA A 77 -12.35 -16.07 5.44
N PRO A 78 -13.52 -16.19 6.11
CA PRO A 78 -14.34 -15.04 6.43
C PRO A 78 -13.53 -13.96 7.16
N GLY A 79 -13.83 -12.68 6.90
CA GLY A 79 -13.08 -11.53 7.42
C GLY A 79 -12.77 -11.61 8.93
N PRO A 80 -13.76 -11.87 9.81
CA PRO A 80 -13.51 -11.99 11.26
C PRO A 80 -12.54 -13.12 11.63
N ASN A 81 -12.63 -14.26 10.96
CA ASN A 81 -11.74 -15.40 11.18
C ASN A 81 -10.32 -15.09 10.71
N LEU A 82 -10.21 -14.43 9.55
CA LEU A 82 -8.94 -13.99 9.01
C LEU A 82 -8.26 -12.98 9.94
N MET A 83 -9.00 -11.99 10.44
CA MET A 83 -8.47 -11.02 11.40
C MET A 83 -8.06 -11.65 12.73
N SER A 84 -8.86 -12.58 13.25
CA SER A 84 -8.52 -13.33 14.48
C SER A 84 -7.21 -14.10 14.32
N LYS A 85 -6.99 -14.74 13.16
CA LYS A 85 -5.73 -15.40 12.81
C LYS A 85 -4.55 -14.42 12.76
N ILE A 86 -4.70 -13.28 12.08
CA ILE A 86 -3.63 -12.28 11.99
C ILE A 86 -3.27 -11.72 13.37
N VAL A 87 -4.25 -11.44 14.22
CA VAL A 87 -3.99 -10.98 15.60
C VAL A 87 -3.21 -12.03 16.38
N ALA A 88 -3.63 -13.30 16.34
CA ALA A 88 -2.93 -14.39 17.02
C ALA A 88 -1.49 -14.57 16.50
N GLU A 89 -1.28 -14.47 15.18
CA GLU A 89 0.04 -14.56 14.58
C GLU A 89 0.95 -13.42 15.02
N LYS A 90 0.44 -12.17 15.00
CA LYS A 90 1.21 -11.01 15.45
C LYS A 90 1.61 -11.12 16.92
N GLN A 91 0.71 -11.63 17.78
CA GLN A 91 1.03 -11.90 19.19
C GLN A 91 2.10 -13.00 19.35
N ALA A 92 2.14 -13.96 18.43
CA ALA A 92 3.14 -15.03 18.40
C ALA A 92 4.44 -14.64 17.64
N GLY A 93 4.56 -13.42 17.13
CA GLY A 93 5.70 -12.98 16.32
C GLY A 93 5.75 -13.60 14.91
N ALA A 94 4.64 -14.15 14.42
CA ALA A 94 4.50 -14.75 13.10
C ALA A 94 3.75 -13.82 12.13
N VAL A 95 3.95 -14.04 10.82
CA VAL A 95 3.20 -13.39 9.73
C VAL A 95 3.01 -14.41 8.61
N SER A 96 1.77 -14.67 8.23
CA SER A 96 1.45 -15.66 7.17
C SER A 96 0.94 -15.07 5.86
N VAL A 97 0.57 -13.79 5.84
CA VAL A 97 0.06 -13.08 4.65
C VAL A 97 0.79 -11.76 4.47
N ASP A 98 0.98 -11.37 3.22
CA ASP A 98 1.57 -10.10 2.82
C ASP A 98 0.51 -9.00 2.68
N ALA A 99 -0.71 -9.38 2.27
CA ALA A 99 -1.82 -8.47 2.06
C ALA A 99 -3.16 -9.09 2.49
N LEU A 100 -4.14 -8.23 2.78
CA LEU A 100 -5.47 -8.61 3.22
C LEU A 100 -6.52 -7.88 2.37
N PHE A 101 -7.43 -8.64 1.78
CA PHE A 101 -8.65 -8.12 1.18
C PHE A 101 -9.83 -8.58 2.01
N ILE A 102 -10.40 -7.68 2.80
CA ILE A 102 -11.58 -7.95 3.62
C ILE A 102 -12.57 -6.81 3.44
N ARG A 103 -13.86 -7.11 3.57
CA ARG A 103 -14.86 -6.07 3.71
C ARG A 103 -14.59 -5.29 4.99
N ALA A 104 -14.73 -3.97 4.95
CA ALA A 104 -14.73 -3.16 6.16
C ALA A 104 -15.84 -3.69 7.08
N ALA A 105 -15.50 -3.94 8.35
CA ALA A 105 -16.53 -4.21 9.35
C ALA A 105 -17.26 -2.90 9.61
N ASP A 106 -18.34 -2.65 8.87
CA ASP A 106 -19.41 -1.80 9.36
C ASP A 106 -19.97 -2.50 10.60
N GLY A 107 -19.88 -1.83 11.76
CA GLY A 107 -20.31 -2.38 13.05
C GLY A 107 -21.83 -2.49 13.16
N GLY A 108 -22.44 -3.28 12.27
CA GLY A 108 -23.87 -3.53 12.21
C GLY A 108 -24.14 -4.89 11.58
N ASP A 109 -24.40 -5.84 12.46
CA ASP A 109 -25.46 -6.84 12.41
C ASP A 109 -25.62 -7.70 11.14
N ASP A 110 -25.54 -9.02 11.36
CA ASP A 110 -26.33 -10.07 10.70
C ASP A 110 -26.61 -9.91 9.20
N LEU A 111 -25.90 -10.67 8.36
CA LEU A 111 -26.56 -11.47 7.32
C LEU A 111 -25.80 -12.78 7.09
N ALA A 112 -26.55 -13.86 7.29
CA ALA A 112 -26.26 -15.25 6.97
C ALA A 112 -25.96 -15.47 5.47
#